data_AF-A0A5K1CJI7-F1
#
_entry.id   AF-A0A5K1CJI7-F1
#
_cell.length_a   1.000
_cell.length_b   1.000
_cell.length_c   1.000
_cell.angle_alpha   90.00
_cell.angle_beta   90.00
_cell.angle_gamma   90.00
#
_symmetry.space_group_name_H-M   'P 1'
#
loop_
_entity.id
_entity.type
_entity.pdbx_description
1 polymer ?
#
loop_
_entity_poly.entity_id
_entity_poly.type
_entity_poly.pdbx_seq_one_letter_code
_entity_poly.pdbx_strand_id
1 'polypeptide(L)'
;MDPCPFVRVLVGNLALKIAAASKPARTGVHPSSSPCFCEIRLRNFPVQTVMLPLLSPESAVPEGQTLAATFHLGREELERLAGKTLFAGRAKLTLAIYTGRRGTTCGMSSGKLLGKVSVPLELEGTESRPCVLQNGWVAVGKGKVGSAKPAAQLHLSVKAEPDPRFVFEFDGEPECSPQVLQIHGNIRQPVFTCKFNCKSGAERNSRS
;
A
#
# COMPACT_ATOMS: atom_id res chain seq x y z
N MET A 1 28.01 -2.12 -8.30
CA MET A 1 26.68 -1.73 -7.82
C MET A 1 26.01 -0.98 -8.95
N ASP A 2 25.17 -1.66 -9.71
CA ASP A 2 24.31 -0.94 -10.64
C ASP A 2 23.20 -0.27 -9.83
N PRO A 3 22.87 1.01 -10.10
CA PRO A 3 21.71 1.64 -9.50
C PRO A 3 20.48 0.82 -9.89
N CYS A 4 19.92 0.08 -8.94
CA CYS A 4 18.66 -0.62 -9.16
C CYS A 4 17.53 0.37 -8.89
N PRO A 5 16.64 0.65 -9.85
CA PRO A 5 15.55 1.55 -9.61
C PRO A 5 14.55 0.88 -8.68
N PHE A 6 14.33 1.53 -7.55
CA PHE A 6 13.28 1.18 -6.61
C PHE A 6 12.32 2.34 -6.54
N VAL A 7 11.03 2.02 -6.54
CA VAL A 7 9.95 3.00 -6.40
C VAL A 7 9.07 2.53 -5.26
N ARG A 8 8.57 3.46 -4.45
CA ARG A 8 7.51 3.16 -3.49
C ARG A 8 6.23 3.88 -3.85
N VAL A 9 5.11 3.16 -3.78
CA VAL A 9 3.77 3.70 -3.92
C VAL A 9 3.19 3.88 -2.52
N LEU A 10 2.87 5.13 -2.19
CA LEU A 10 2.29 5.55 -0.93
C LEU A 10 0.80 5.82 -1.10
N VAL A 11 0.00 5.25 -0.21
CA VAL A 11 -1.44 5.49 -0.11
C VAL A 11 -1.71 6.12 1.23
N GLY A 12 -2.34 7.29 1.25
CA GLY A 12 -2.58 8.01 2.49
C GLY A 12 -3.79 8.95 2.44
N ASN A 13 -4.02 9.64 3.54
CA ASN A 13 -5.09 10.65 3.69
C ASN A 13 -6.48 10.08 3.37
N LEU A 14 -6.73 8.84 3.83
CA LEU A 14 -7.98 8.14 3.59
C LEU A 14 -9.07 8.69 4.51
N ALA A 15 -10.17 9.16 3.93
CA ALA A 15 -11.36 9.55 4.69
C ALA A 15 -12.65 9.28 3.90
N LEU A 16 -13.70 8.81 4.57
CA LEU A 16 -14.94 8.42 3.93
C LEU A 16 -16.06 9.40 4.30
N LYS A 17 -16.85 9.82 3.32
CA LYS A 17 -18.16 10.47 3.51
C LYS A 17 -19.23 9.56 2.93
N ILE A 18 -20.27 9.25 3.68
CA ILE A 18 -21.41 8.45 3.19
C ILE A 18 -22.63 9.36 3.17
N ALA A 19 -23.34 9.42 2.04
CA ALA A 19 -24.59 10.16 1.98
C ALA A 19 -25.61 9.46 2.89
N ALA A 20 -26.08 10.17 3.93
CA ALA A 20 -27.05 9.62 4.87
C ALA A 20 -28.30 9.13 4.12
N ALA A 21 -28.66 7.86 4.29
CA ALA A 21 -29.97 7.39 3.86
C ALA A 21 -31.02 8.14 4.69
N SER A 22 -32.00 8.74 4.01
CA SER A 22 -33.09 9.56 4.58
C SER A 22 -34.05 8.84 5.54
N LYS A 23 -33.66 7.75 6.19
CA LYS A 23 -34.48 7.06 7.19
C LYS A 23 -33.62 6.63 8.38
N PRO A 24 -33.91 7.10 9.60
CA PRO A 24 -33.28 6.55 10.79
C PRO A 24 -33.67 5.07 10.90
N ALA A 25 -32.69 4.20 11.12
CA ALA A 25 -32.98 2.85 11.57
C ALA A 25 -33.74 2.96 12.89
N ARG A 26 -34.81 2.17 13.06
CA ARG A 26 -35.66 2.14 14.29
C ARG A 26 -34.93 1.56 15.51
N THR A 27 -33.61 1.54 15.49
CA THR A 27 -32.71 1.10 16.54
C THR A 27 -31.76 2.28 16.76
N GLY A 28 -31.72 2.83 17.97
CA GLY A 28 -31.06 4.11 18.33
C GLY A 28 -29.54 4.19 18.16
N VAL A 29 -28.98 3.51 17.17
CA VAL A 29 -27.58 3.51 16.76
C VAL A 29 -27.48 4.36 15.49
N HIS A 30 -26.91 5.56 15.61
CA HIS A 30 -26.74 6.48 14.49
C HIS A 30 -26.00 5.77 13.34
N PRO A 31 -26.43 5.87 12.06
CA PRO A 31 -25.81 5.18 10.93
C PRO A 31 -24.31 5.52 10.73
N SER A 32 -23.83 6.60 11.37
CA SER A 32 -22.41 6.99 11.43
C SER A 32 -21.54 6.15 12.39
N SER A 33 -22.08 5.17 13.11
CA SER A 33 -21.35 4.41 14.14
C SER A 33 -20.87 3.03 13.69
N SER A 34 -21.25 2.58 12.49
CA SER A 34 -20.74 1.32 11.96
C SER A 34 -19.29 1.49 11.50
N PRO A 35 -18.34 0.65 11.97
CA PRO A 35 -16.96 0.73 11.53
C PRO A 35 -16.88 0.57 10.01
N CYS A 36 -15.98 1.31 9.38
CA CYS A 36 -15.68 1.19 7.96
C CYS A 36 -14.21 0.80 7.81
N PHE A 37 -13.91 -0.04 6.82
CA PHE A 37 -12.53 -0.41 6.52
C PHE A 37 -12.28 -0.44 5.02
N CYS A 38 -11.02 -0.30 4.65
CA CYS A 38 -10.54 -0.34 3.28
C CYS A 38 -9.59 -1.52 3.12
N GLU A 39 -9.75 -2.28 2.04
CA GLU A 39 -8.70 -3.17 1.56
C GLU A 39 -7.99 -2.53 0.36
N ILE A 40 -6.69 -2.31 0.51
CA ILE A 40 -5.81 -1.70 -0.46
C ILE A 40 -5.03 -2.81 -1.14
N ARG A 41 -5.20 -2.93 -2.46
CA ARG A 41 -4.75 -4.07 -3.26
C ARG A 41 -3.90 -3.60 -4.43
N LEU A 42 -2.68 -4.14 -4.51
CA LEU A 42 -1.80 -4.06 -5.66
C LEU A 42 -1.47 -5.48 -6.15
N ARG A 43 -1.42 -5.69 -7.46
CA ARG A 43 -1.22 -7.01 -8.06
C ARG A 43 0.10 -7.63 -7.60
N ASN A 44 0.03 -8.86 -7.07
CA ASN A 44 1.12 -9.65 -6.48
C ASN A 44 1.71 -9.09 -5.18
N PHE A 45 1.01 -8.16 -4.52
CA PHE A 45 1.34 -7.72 -3.17
C PHE A 45 0.31 -8.24 -2.16
N PRO A 46 0.70 -8.44 -0.90
CA PRO A 46 -0.25 -8.68 0.18
C PRO A 46 -1.27 -7.55 0.28
N VAL A 47 -2.51 -7.93 0.61
CA VAL A 47 -3.59 -6.96 0.83
C VAL A 47 -3.32 -6.21 2.14
N GLN A 48 -3.37 -4.89 2.10
CA GLN A 48 -3.26 -4.04 3.28
C GLN A 48 -4.65 -3.55 3.68
N THR A 49 -5.06 -3.82 4.92
CA THR A 49 -6.38 -3.44 5.43
C THR A 49 -6.26 -2.34 6.46
N VAL A 50 -7.03 -1.26 6.30
CA VAL A 50 -7.00 -0.11 7.22
C VAL A 50 -8.41 0.27 7.65
N MET A 51 -8.55 0.78 8.88
CA MET A 51 -9.79 1.40 9.32
C MET A 51 -9.96 2.76 8.65
N LEU A 52 -11.17 3.03 8.15
CA LEU A 52 -11.49 4.30 7.49
C LEU A 52 -12.20 5.25 8.46
N PRO A 53 -11.67 6.46 8.68
CA PRO A 53 -12.40 7.48 9.42
C PRO A 53 -13.62 7.92 8.60
N LEU A 54 -14.79 7.91 9.24
CA LEU A 54 -16.03 8.41 8.67
C LEU A 54 -16.19 9.89 9.06
N LEU A 55 -16.25 10.76 8.06
CA LEU A 55 -16.46 12.19 8.22
C LEU A 55 -17.93 12.54 7.99
N SER A 56 -18.41 13.51 8.76
CA SER A 56 -19.69 14.15 8.48
C SER A 56 -19.63 14.88 7.13
N PRO A 57 -20.75 15.02 6.40
CA PRO A 57 -20.77 15.68 5.08
C PRO A 57 -20.10 17.06 5.07
N GLU A 58 -20.29 17.84 6.14
CA GLU A 58 -19.77 19.21 6.31
C GLU A 58 -18.36 19.28 6.91
N SER A 59 -17.78 18.15 7.35
CA SER A 59 -16.45 18.16 7.96
C SER A 59 -15.35 18.26 6.90
N ALA A 60 -14.33 19.07 7.21
CA ALA A 60 -13.07 19.09 6.48
C ALA A 60 -12.29 17.78 6.71
N VAL A 61 -11.39 17.45 5.78
CA VAL A 61 -10.43 16.36 5.99
C VAL A 61 -9.43 16.82 7.05
N PRO A 62 -9.11 16.00 8.07
CA PRO A 62 -8.08 16.35 9.05
C PRO A 62 -6.77 16.75 8.35
N GLU A 63 -6.20 17.88 8.74
CA GLU A 63 -4.92 18.34 8.21
C GLU A 63 -3.78 17.49 8.79
N GLY A 64 -3.10 16.75 7.93
CA GLY A 64 -1.99 15.88 8.30
C GLY A 64 -1.80 14.73 7.32
N GLN A 65 -0.55 14.45 6.94
CA GLN A 65 -0.26 13.31 6.06
C GLN A 65 -0.32 12.01 6.85
N THR A 66 -1.40 11.26 6.69
CA THR A 66 -1.57 9.93 7.32
C THR A 66 -1.30 8.84 6.29
N LEU A 67 -0.38 7.94 6.58
CA LEU A 67 -0.03 6.83 5.69
C LEU A 67 -0.90 5.60 6.02
N ALA A 68 -1.58 5.08 5.00
CA ALA A 68 -2.46 3.93 5.10
C ALA A 68 -1.82 2.66 4.55
N ALA A 69 -1.06 2.76 3.46
CA ALA A 69 -0.33 1.64 2.89
C ALA A 69 0.91 2.11 2.12
N THR A 70 1.91 1.22 2.07
CA THR A 70 3.11 1.40 1.26
C THR A 70 3.39 0.12 0.49
N PHE A 71 3.66 0.26 -0.81
CA PHE A 71 4.14 -0.83 -1.66
C PHE A 71 5.51 -0.46 -2.18
N HIS A 72 6.49 -1.33 -1.93
CA HIS A 72 7.83 -1.16 -2.45
C HIS A 72 7.97 -1.98 -3.71
N LEU A 73 8.43 -1.36 -4.78
CA LEU A 73 8.56 -1.94 -6.12
C LEU A 73 10.04 -1.99 -6.46
N GLY A 74 10.58 -3.19 -6.56
CA GLY A 74 11.87 -3.45 -7.18
C GLY A 74 11.76 -3.56 -8.70
N ARG A 75 12.91 -3.75 -9.35
CA ARG A 75 13.04 -3.86 -10.80
C ARG A 75 12.06 -4.84 -11.44
N GLU A 76 11.99 -6.08 -10.96
CA GLU A 76 11.10 -7.11 -11.53
C GLU A 76 9.61 -6.72 -11.43
N GLU A 77 9.24 -6.04 -10.35
CA GLU A 77 7.87 -5.60 -10.14
C GLU A 77 7.53 -4.41 -11.04
N LEU A 78 8.46 -3.48 -11.21
CA LEU A 78 8.34 -2.37 -12.15
C LEU A 78 8.22 -2.87 -13.60
N GLU A 79 9.08 -3.79 -14.03
CA GLU A 79 9.02 -4.42 -15.35
C GLU A 79 7.67 -5.14 -15.58
N ARG A 80 7.19 -5.89 -14.57
CA ARG A 80 5.89 -6.57 -14.62
C ARG A 80 4.70 -5.62 -14.65
N LEU A 81 4.77 -4.48 -13.98
CA LEU A 81 3.72 -3.46 -13.97
C LEU A 81 3.72 -2.61 -15.25
N ALA A 82 4.89 -2.42 -15.86
CA ALA A 82 5.07 -1.75 -17.16
C ALA A 82 4.67 -2.64 -18.34
N GLY A 83 4.79 -3.96 -18.18
CA GLY A 83 4.47 -4.95 -19.20
C GLY A 83 3.03 -4.85 -19.71
N LYS A 84 2.87 -4.30 -20.92
CA LYS A 84 1.63 -4.34 -21.71
C LYS A 84 1.49 -5.75 -22.30
N THR A 85 1.02 -6.73 -21.53
CA THR A 85 0.64 -8.00 -22.17
C THR A 85 -0.67 -7.79 -22.93
N LEU A 86 -0.84 -8.47 -24.07
CA LEU A 86 -2.05 -8.37 -24.91
C LEU A 86 -3.37 -8.66 -24.15
N PHE A 87 -3.27 -9.23 -22.95
CA PHE A 87 -4.40 -9.60 -22.09
C PHE A 87 -4.40 -8.90 -20.71
N ALA A 88 -3.34 -8.18 -20.33
CA ALA A 88 -3.27 -7.45 -19.07
C ALA A 88 -3.35 -5.94 -19.34
N GLY A 89 -4.46 -5.32 -18.92
CA GLY A 89 -4.58 -3.87 -18.88
C GLY A 89 -3.54 -3.23 -17.97
N ARG A 90 -3.41 -1.89 -18.04
CA ARG A 90 -2.47 -1.11 -17.22
C ARG A 90 -2.58 -1.46 -15.74
N ALA A 91 -1.44 -1.45 -15.05
CA ALA A 91 -1.38 -1.63 -13.60
C ALA A 91 -2.32 -0.66 -12.88
N LYS A 92 -3.03 -1.15 -11.87
CA LYS A 92 -3.94 -0.35 -11.06
C LYS A 92 -3.85 -0.73 -9.58
N LEU A 93 -3.90 0.29 -8.73
CA LEU A 93 -4.15 0.16 -7.31
C LEU A 93 -5.66 0.11 -7.10
N THR A 94 -6.16 -0.89 -6.39
CA THR A 94 -7.59 -1.03 -6.09
C THR A 94 -7.85 -0.85 -4.60
N LEU A 95 -8.75 0.06 -4.25
CA LEU A 95 -9.25 0.26 -2.90
C LEU A 95 -10.68 -0.28 -2.84
N ALA A 96 -10.95 -1.27 -1.99
CA ALA A 96 -12.28 -1.80 -1.75
C ALA A 96 -12.79 -1.35 -0.38
N ILE A 97 -13.92 -0.63 -0.37
CA ILE A 97 -14.44 0.04 0.81
C ILE A 97 -15.59 -0.79 1.36
N TYR A 98 -15.53 -1.10 2.66
CA TYR A 98 -16.53 -1.91 3.35
C TYR A 98 -17.14 -1.14 4.52
N THR A 99 -18.43 -1.36 4.75
CA THR A 99 -19.13 -0.93 5.97
C THR A 99 -19.44 -2.14 6.84
N GLY A 100 -19.36 -1.99 8.16
CA GLY A 100 -19.58 -3.08 9.12
C GLY A 100 -18.29 -3.57 9.78
N ARG A 101 -18.44 -4.46 10.77
CA ARG A 101 -17.31 -4.99 11.55
C ARG A 101 -16.50 -5.99 10.73
N ARG A 102 -15.19 -5.95 10.90
CA ARG A 102 -14.31 -7.06 10.47
C ARG A 102 -14.48 -8.18 11.50
N GLY A 103 -15.08 -9.31 11.08
CA GLY A 103 -15.13 -10.49 11.93
C GLY A 103 -13.73 -11.07 12.11
N THR A 104 -13.24 -11.18 13.35
CA THR A 104 -11.94 -11.79 13.68
C THR A 104 -12.10 -13.17 14.31
N THR A 105 -13.34 -13.60 14.59
CA THR A 105 -13.68 -14.89 15.20
C THR A 105 -14.70 -15.63 14.33
N CYS A 106 -14.46 -16.91 14.08
CA CYS A 106 -15.35 -17.86 13.38
C CYS A 106 -15.56 -17.67 11.86
N GLY A 107 -14.64 -17.03 11.13
CA GLY A 107 -14.60 -17.12 9.66
C GLY A 107 -15.70 -16.38 8.87
N MET A 108 -16.57 -15.62 9.54
CA MET A 108 -17.63 -14.83 8.90
C MET A 108 -17.23 -13.34 8.85
N SER A 109 -16.79 -12.83 7.69
CA SER A 109 -16.62 -11.38 7.50
C SER A 109 -18.00 -10.72 7.37
N SER A 110 -18.41 -9.89 8.32
CA SER A 110 -19.72 -9.20 8.29
C SER A 110 -19.69 -7.85 7.58
N GLY A 111 -18.58 -7.49 6.92
CA GLY A 111 -18.43 -6.26 6.16
C GLY A 111 -19.15 -6.32 4.81
N LYS A 112 -20.03 -5.35 4.54
CA LYS A 112 -20.70 -5.17 3.24
C LYS A 112 -19.86 -4.26 2.34
N LEU A 113 -19.58 -4.71 1.12
CA LEU A 113 -18.89 -3.89 0.12
C LEU A 113 -19.75 -2.66 -0.25
N LEU A 114 -19.22 -1.47 -0.02
CA LEU A 114 -19.81 -0.20 -0.43
C LEU A 114 -19.45 0.15 -1.87
N GLY A 115 -18.20 -0.11 -2.27
CA GLY A 115 -17.72 0.16 -3.61
C GLY A 115 -16.22 -0.05 -3.75
N LYS A 116 -15.71 0.15 -4.97
CA LYS A 116 -14.29 0.06 -5.29
C LYS A 116 -13.83 1.33 -5.99
N VAL A 117 -12.63 1.79 -5.67
CA VAL A 117 -11.89 2.83 -6.39
C VAL A 117 -10.70 2.16 -7.06
N SER A 118 -10.43 2.51 -8.31
CA SER A 118 -9.25 2.04 -9.05
C SER A 118 -8.43 3.24 -9.48
N VAL A 119 -7.17 3.30 -9.07
CA VAL A 119 -6.21 4.34 -9.45
C VAL A 119 -5.21 3.72 -10.43
N PRO A 120 -5.14 4.19 -11.69
CA PRO A 120 -4.11 3.78 -12.63
C PRO A 120 -2.72 4.10 -12.07
N LEU A 121 -1.77 3.17 -12.23
CA LEU A 121 -0.38 3.37 -11.81
C LEU A 121 0.49 3.64 -13.04
N GLU A 122 0.69 4.93 -13.32
CA GLU A 122 1.61 5.40 -14.35
C GLU A 122 2.94 5.73 -13.68
N LEU A 123 3.84 4.74 -13.65
CA LEU A 123 5.10 4.79 -12.89
C LEU A 123 6.30 5.26 -13.73
N GLU A 124 6.08 5.65 -14.99
CA GLU A 124 7.14 6.08 -15.89
C GLU A 124 7.87 7.31 -15.33
N GLY A 125 9.19 7.23 -15.23
CA GLY A 125 10.05 8.31 -14.71
C GLY A 125 10.05 8.50 -13.19
N THR A 126 9.26 7.71 -12.43
CA THR A 126 9.17 7.83 -10.96
C THR A 126 10.43 7.42 -10.21
N GLU A 127 11.36 6.76 -10.90
CA GLU A 127 12.69 6.39 -10.40
C GLU A 127 13.58 7.63 -10.18
N SER A 128 13.29 8.73 -10.87
CA SER A 128 14.08 9.98 -10.80
C SER A 128 13.40 11.09 -10.01
N ARG A 129 12.06 11.08 -9.91
CA ARG A 129 11.30 12.11 -9.20
C ARG A 129 9.96 11.59 -8.67
N PRO A 130 9.46 12.15 -7.56
CA PRO A 130 8.11 11.85 -7.09
C PRO A 130 7.02 12.28 -8.09
N CYS A 131 5.92 11.54 -8.13
CA CYS A 131 4.69 11.91 -8.84
C CYS A 131 3.45 11.68 -7.97
N VAL A 132 2.42 12.50 -8.19
CA VAL A 132 1.10 12.33 -7.56
C VAL A 132 0.17 11.68 -8.58
N LEU A 133 -0.35 10.50 -8.26
CA LEU A 133 -1.23 9.72 -9.14
C LEU A 133 -2.71 10.03 -8.90
N GLN A 134 -3.07 10.32 -7.65
CA GLN A 134 -4.42 10.72 -7.25
C GLN A 134 -4.31 11.58 -5.98
N ASN A 135 -5.07 12.68 -5.89
CA ASN A 135 -5.24 13.43 -4.66
C ASN A 135 -6.61 14.09 -4.62
N GLY A 136 -7.36 13.88 -3.53
CA GLY A 136 -8.67 14.48 -3.33
C GLY A 136 -9.81 13.47 -3.26
N TRP A 137 -11.04 13.97 -3.46
CA TRP A 137 -12.27 13.20 -3.32
C TRP A 137 -12.61 12.41 -4.58
N VAL A 138 -12.96 11.14 -4.41
CA VAL A 138 -13.42 10.23 -5.47
C VAL A 138 -14.76 9.61 -5.09
N ALA A 139 -15.69 9.53 -6.03
CA ALA A 139 -16.98 8.89 -5.82
C ALA A 139 -16.85 7.37 -5.57
N VAL A 140 -17.63 6.85 -4.63
CA VAL A 140 -17.66 5.42 -4.26
C VAL A 140 -19.09 4.90 -4.31
N GLY A 141 -19.27 3.81 -5.05
CA GLY A 141 -20.57 3.14 -5.20
C GLY A 141 -21.53 3.87 -6.15
N LYS A 142 -22.63 3.20 -6.52
CA LYS A 142 -23.69 3.80 -7.34
C LYS A 142 -24.67 4.55 -6.43
N GLY A 143 -24.99 5.80 -6.76
CA GLY A 143 -26.05 6.57 -6.10
C GLY A 143 -27.42 5.91 -6.27
N LYS A 144 -28.46 6.44 -5.60
CA LYS A 144 -29.83 5.99 -5.84
C LYS A 144 -30.23 6.28 -7.29
N VAL A 145 -31.05 5.41 -7.89
CA VAL A 145 -31.62 5.64 -9.22
C VAL A 145 -32.37 6.98 -9.19
N GLY A 146 -31.97 7.93 -10.05
CA GLY A 146 -32.53 9.28 -10.11
C GLY A 146 -31.82 10.35 -9.26
N SER A 147 -30.80 10.01 -8.46
CA SER A 147 -29.99 11.00 -7.74
C SER A 147 -28.66 11.25 -8.43
N ALA A 148 -28.32 12.51 -8.72
CA ALA A 148 -27.03 12.91 -9.30
C ALA A 148 -25.85 12.81 -8.31
N LYS A 149 -26.11 12.59 -7.01
CA LYS A 149 -25.07 12.52 -5.97
C LYS A 149 -24.60 11.07 -5.74
N PRO A 150 -23.29 10.84 -5.56
CA PRO A 150 -22.76 9.50 -5.28
C PRO A 150 -23.19 9.00 -3.89
N ALA A 151 -23.26 7.67 -3.72
CA ALA A 151 -23.64 7.06 -2.44
C ALA A 151 -22.62 7.34 -1.32
N ALA A 152 -21.35 7.44 -1.70
CA ALA A 152 -20.26 7.83 -0.82
C ALA A 152 -19.14 8.53 -1.61
N GLN A 153 -18.25 9.20 -0.89
CA GLN A 153 -17.01 9.79 -1.42
C GLN A 153 -15.84 9.37 -0.53
N LEU A 154 -14.73 8.98 -1.16
CA LEU A 154 -13.47 8.67 -0.49
C LEU A 154 -12.46 9.76 -0.84
N HIS A 155 -11.93 10.43 0.18
CA HIS A 155 -10.71 11.21 0.05
C HIS A 155 -9.53 10.25 0.10
N LEU A 156 -8.57 10.44 -0.80
CA LEU A 156 -7.30 9.70 -0.80
C LEU A 156 -6.19 10.51 -1.46
N SER A 157 -4.97 10.16 -1.10
CA SER A 157 -3.76 10.54 -1.83
C SER A 157 -2.98 9.29 -2.21
N VAL A 158 -2.55 9.22 -3.47
CA VAL A 158 -1.70 8.17 -4.00
C VAL A 158 -0.51 8.84 -4.67
N LYS A 159 0.69 8.50 -4.21
CA LYS A 159 1.95 9.04 -4.71
C LYS A 159 2.90 7.91 -5.03
N ALA A 160 3.74 8.09 -6.04
CA ALA A 160 4.88 7.21 -6.30
C ALA A 160 6.16 8.05 -6.20
N GLU A 161 7.19 7.52 -5.57
CA GLU A 161 8.46 8.25 -5.42
C GLU A 161 9.67 7.29 -5.44
N PRO A 162 10.87 7.81 -5.77
CA PRO A 162 12.09 7.03 -5.70
C PRO A 162 12.27 6.46 -4.29
N ASP A 163 12.65 5.19 -4.21
CA ASP A 163 12.93 4.49 -2.94
C ASP A 163 14.40 4.07 -2.91
N PRO A 164 15.35 5.00 -2.76
CA PRO A 164 16.78 4.71 -2.89
C PRO A 164 17.22 3.61 -1.91
N ARG A 165 17.74 2.51 -2.45
CA ARG A 165 18.26 1.36 -1.69
C ARG A 165 19.65 0.99 -2.18
N PHE A 166 20.50 0.62 -1.25
CA PHE A 166 21.76 -0.05 -1.55
C PHE A 166 21.53 -1.55 -1.51
N VAL A 167 21.70 -2.22 -2.64
CA VAL A 167 21.65 -3.68 -2.73
C VAL A 167 23.08 -4.18 -2.79
N PHE A 168 23.43 -5.10 -1.91
CA PHE A 168 24.73 -5.77 -1.91
C PHE A 168 24.53 -7.21 -2.34
N GLU A 169 25.09 -7.56 -3.49
CA GLU A 169 25.11 -8.91 -4.03
C GLU A 169 26.54 -9.43 -3.97
N PHE A 170 26.72 -10.65 -3.48
CA PHE A 170 28.01 -11.31 -3.37
C PHE A 170 28.10 -12.40 -4.43
N ASP A 171 29.19 -12.43 -5.20
CA ASP A 171 29.46 -13.42 -6.26
C ASP A 171 30.00 -14.75 -5.68
N GLY A 172 29.37 -15.25 -4.62
CA GLY A 172 29.80 -16.43 -3.87
C GLY A 172 29.40 -16.42 -2.38
N GLU A 173 29.84 -17.44 -1.64
CA GLU A 173 29.67 -17.46 -0.18
C GLU A 173 30.44 -16.29 0.45
N PRO A 174 29.77 -15.43 1.25
CA PRO A 174 30.44 -14.29 1.86
C PRO A 174 31.54 -14.79 2.80
N GLU A 175 32.72 -14.15 2.76
CA GLU A 175 33.75 -14.37 3.78
C GLU A 175 33.18 -14.10 5.18
N CYS A 176 33.75 -14.74 6.21
CA CYS A 176 33.29 -14.55 7.59
C CYS A 176 33.34 -13.07 8.00
N SER A 177 32.18 -12.42 7.96
CA SER A 177 31.92 -11.07 8.46
C SER A 177 32.48 -9.90 7.63
N PRO A 178 31.98 -9.64 6.40
CA PRO A 178 32.39 -8.48 5.64
C PRO A 178 31.95 -7.19 6.35
N GLN A 179 32.83 -6.20 6.32
CA GLN A 179 32.55 -4.84 6.79
C GLN A 179 32.15 -3.96 5.60
N VAL A 180 31.01 -3.29 5.73
CA VAL A 180 30.58 -2.30 4.74
C VAL A 180 31.10 -0.93 5.18
N LEU A 181 31.93 -0.34 4.32
CA LEU A 181 32.53 0.98 4.50
C LEU A 181 31.81 1.99 3.61
N GLN A 182 31.40 3.11 4.18
CA GLN A 182 31.02 4.30 3.43
C GLN A 182 32.29 5.05 3.05
N ILE A 183 32.45 5.35 1.76
CA ILE A 183 33.59 6.07 1.22
C ILE A 183 33.13 7.46 0.78
N HIS A 184 33.75 8.51 1.32
CA HIS A 184 33.54 9.89 0.91
C HIS A 184 34.89 10.58 0.71
N GLY A 185 35.39 10.58 -0.53
CA GLY A 185 36.76 10.97 -0.83
C GLY A 185 37.76 10.02 -0.16
N ASN A 186 38.63 10.56 0.69
CA ASN A 186 39.63 9.78 1.43
C ASN A 186 39.09 9.22 2.77
N ILE A 187 37.87 9.58 3.16
CA ILE A 187 37.26 9.12 4.41
C ILE A 187 36.63 7.75 4.18
N ARG A 188 37.01 6.77 5.00
CA ARG A 188 36.44 5.42 5.04
C ARG A 188 35.80 5.20 6.40
N GLN A 189 34.48 5.18 6.46
CA GLN A 189 33.73 5.02 7.72
C GLN A 189 33.01 3.67 7.73
N PRO A 190 33.24 2.79 8.72
CA PRO A 190 32.45 1.57 8.87
C PRO A 190 31.01 1.93 9.21
N VAL A 191 30.06 1.43 8.42
CA VAL A 191 28.63 1.71 8.58
C VAL A 191 27.94 0.55 9.30
N PHE A 192 28.29 -0.69 8.95
CA PHE A 192 27.83 -1.90 9.63
C PHE A 192 28.67 -3.12 9.26
N THR A 193 28.64 -4.14 10.13
CA THR A 193 29.26 -5.44 9.92
C THR A 193 28.17 -6.49 9.80
N CYS A 194 28.19 -7.28 8.72
CA CYS A 194 27.26 -8.41 8.58
C CYS A 194 27.89 -9.65 9.21
N LYS A 195 27.40 -10.13 10.35
CA LYS A 195 27.90 -11.40 10.93
C LYS A 195 27.24 -12.58 10.24
N PHE A 196 27.92 -13.18 9.26
CA PHE A 196 27.48 -14.43 8.65
C PHE A 196 27.96 -15.62 9.50
N ASN A 197 27.02 -16.44 9.98
CA ASN A 197 27.35 -17.71 10.63
C ASN A 197 27.36 -18.81 9.57
N CYS A 198 28.54 -19.21 9.10
CA CYS A 198 28.69 -20.39 8.25
C CYS A 198 28.38 -21.64 9.10
N LYS A 199 27.19 -22.23 8.93
CA LYS A 199 26.94 -23.59 9.44
C LYS A 199 27.76 -24.53 8.56
N SER A 200 28.95 -24.93 9.02
CA SER A 200 29.73 -25.94 8.32
C SER A 200 28.85 -27.18 8.11
N GLY A 201 28.79 -27.70 6.88
CA GLY A 201 28.03 -28.90 6.53
C GLY A 201 28.56 -30.20 7.16
N ALA A 202 29.46 -30.12 8.15
CA ALA A 202 30.18 -31.25 8.72
C ALA A 202 29.53 -31.87 9.98
N GLU A 203 28.55 -31.24 10.61
CA GLU A 203 27.91 -31.76 11.84
C GLU A 203 26.68 -32.67 11.58
N ARG A 204 26.71 -33.53 10.55
CA ARG A 204 25.69 -34.57 10.37
C ARG A 204 26.17 -36.02 10.52
N ASN A 205 27.42 -36.26 10.91
CA ASN A 205 27.91 -37.62 11.12
C ASN A 205 28.74 -37.75 12.42
N SER A 206 28.07 -37.79 13.58
CA SER A 206 28.59 -38.49 14.77
C SER A 206 27.50 -38.66 15.83
N ARG A 207 26.55 -39.56 15.58
CA ARG A 207 25.83 -40.27 16.64
C ARG A 207 25.70 -41.72 16.20
N SER A 208 26.74 -42.48 16.51
CA SER A 208 26.68 -43.93 16.73
C SER A 208 26.70 -44.16 18.23
#